data_AF-A0A485ATF1-F1
#
_entry.id   AF-A0A485ATF1-F1
#
_cell.length_a   1.000
_cell.length_b   1.000
_cell.length_c   1.000
_cell.angle_alpha   90.00
_cell.angle_beta   90.00
_cell.angle_gamma   90.00
#
_symmetry.space_group_name_H-M   'P 1'
#
loop_
_entity.id
_entity.type
_entity.pdbx_description
1 polymer ?
#
loop_
_entity_poly.entity_id
_entity_poly.type
_entity_poly.pdbx_seq_one_letter_code
_entity_poly.pdbx_strand_id
1 'polypeptide(L)'
;MTVSTEVNHNEYTGNGVTTSFPYTFRIFKASDLVVTTNDTNGVLRTLTLNTDYTVTGVGSYSGGAVVLPLPLANGWAISIERSLPVVQETDLRNQGKFFAETHEGAFDYLTMLIQQCFGWLRLALLKPSFIARYYDAKQNRIANLSDPGAAQDAVNNRSMRNYVDAAIAGVVGGFGWFIQYGAGAVYRTFQDKMRDAVSPKDFNIKGDGSTNDTAAFSVLETTFSNLDIDLQGKTYFVDAIPSGNRYYNGQWLLPVRSCTWPLAGGAAHRGRPHRFW
;
A
#
# COMPACT_ATOMS: atom_id res chain seq x y z
N MET A 1 -2.53 -41.85 35.49
CA MET A 1 -1.35 -41.84 34.58
C MET A 1 -1.35 -40.47 33.97
N THR A 2 -0.21 -39.79 34.03
CA THR A 2 -0.12 -38.32 33.95
C THR A 2 0.33 -37.82 32.59
N VAL A 3 -0.07 -36.60 32.23
CA VAL A 3 0.55 -35.85 31.13
C VAL A 3 2.01 -35.54 31.47
N SER A 4 2.94 -36.16 30.74
CA SER A 4 4.39 -36.01 30.94
C SER A 4 5.08 -35.17 29.87
N THR A 5 4.35 -34.68 28.86
CA THR A 5 4.90 -33.91 27.75
C THR A 5 4.35 -32.49 27.75
N GLU A 6 5.19 -31.51 27.40
CA GLU A 6 4.77 -30.11 27.22
C GLU A 6 4.25 -29.83 25.80
N VAL A 7 4.39 -30.80 24.89
CA VAL A 7 4.05 -30.64 23.47
C VAL A 7 2.54 -30.74 23.29
N ASN A 8 1.94 -29.67 22.79
CA ASN A 8 0.50 -29.58 22.47
C ASN A 8 0.22 -29.31 20.98
N HIS A 9 1.27 -29.16 20.17
CA HIS A 9 1.20 -28.95 18.73
C HIS A 9 2.40 -29.57 18.02
N ASN A 10 2.25 -29.87 16.74
CA ASN A 10 3.32 -30.29 15.84
C ASN A 10 3.19 -29.53 14.52
N GLU A 11 4.33 -29.18 13.92
CA GLU A 11 4.40 -28.46 12.64
C GLU A 11 5.24 -29.24 11.63
N TYR A 12 4.81 -29.24 10.37
CA TYR A 12 5.50 -29.89 9.27
C TYR A 12 5.46 -29.05 8.00
N THR A 13 6.42 -29.27 7.11
CA THR A 13 6.43 -28.70 5.76
C THR A 13 6.14 -29.80 4.74
N GLY A 14 5.23 -29.51 3.83
CA GLY A 14 4.85 -30.37 2.72
C GLY A 14 5.98 -30.50 1.70
N ASN A 15 6.13 -31.70 1.16
CA ASN A 15 7.09 -32.05 0.11
C ASN A 15 6.39 -32.45 -1.20
N GLY A 16 5.06 -32.33 -1.29
CA GLY A 16 4.26 -32.75 -2.44
C GLY A 16 3.97 -34.26 -2.52
N VAL A 17 4.41 -35.06 -1.55
CA VAL A 17 4.26 -36.53 -1.56
C VAL A 17 3.65 -37.07 -0.26
N THR A 18 4.03 -36.52 0.89
CA THR A 18 3.57 -36.98 2.21
C THR A 18 2.12 -36.61 2.46
N THR A 19 1.32 -37.61 2.85
CA THR A 19 -0.11 -37.48 3.23
C THR A 19 -0.35 -37.67 4.72
N SER A 20 0.54 -38.39 5.42
CA SER A 20 0.40 -38.73 6.83
C SER A 20 1.36 -37.91 7.68
N PHE A 21 0.83 -37.12 8.60
CA PHE A 21 1.56 -36.25 9.50
C PHE A 21 1.36 -36.72 10.94
N PRO A 22 2.38 -37.26 11.62
CA PRO A 22 2.24 -37.75 12.99
C PRO A 22 1.98 -36.59 13.97
N TYR A 23 1.35 -36.88 15.09
CA TYR A 23 1.27 -35.97 16.24
C TYR A 23 1.68 -36.74 17.50
N THR A 24 2.39 -36.07 18.42
CA THR A 24 3.09 -36.73 19.54
C THR A 24 2.44 -36.48 20.90
N PHE A 25 1.15 -36.15 20.91
CA PHE A 25 0.41 -35.81 22.12
C PHE A 25 -0.96 -36.49 22.15
N ARG A 26 -1.50 -36.69 23.35
CA ARG A 26 -2.81 -37.35 23.53
C ARG A 26 -3.97 -36.40 23.21
N ILE A 27 -5.01 -36.95 22.59
CA ILE A 27 -6.32 -36.35 22.35
C ILE A 27 -7.41 -37.31 22.82
N PHE A 28 -8.56 -36.81 23.29
CA PHE A 28 -9.65 -37.66 23.79
C PHE A 28 -10.64 -38.01 22.68
N LYS A 29 -10.93 -37.05 21.79
CA LYS A 29 -11.81 -37.18 20.63
C LYS A 29 -11.07 -36.69 19.39
N ALA A 30 -11.42 -37.20 18.20
CA ALA A 30 -10.84 -36.71 16.95
C ALA A 30 -11.12 -35.22 16.70
N SER A 31 -12.23 -34.70 17.25
CA SER A 31 -12.62 -33.28 17.23
C SER A 31 -11.75 -32.38 18.11
N ASP A 32 -10.92 -32.94 18.98
CA ASP A 32 -10.04 -32.17 19.86
C ASP A 32 -8.75 -31.73 19.15
N LEU A 33 -8.70 -31.88 17.82
CA LEU A 33 -7.62 -31.42 16.96
C LEU A 33 -8.11 -30.31 16.04
N VAL A 34 -7.31 -29.25 15.96
CA VAL A 34 -7.41 -28.24 14.93
C VAL A 34 -6.20 -28.41 14.01
N VAL A 35 -6.48 -28.60 12.71
CA VAL A 35 -5.45 -28.71 11.69
C VAL A 35 -5.54 -27.50 10.79
N THR A 36 -4.45 -26.77 10.65
CA THR A 36 -4.37 -25.57 9.81
C THR A 36 -3.24 -25.71 8.81
N THR A 37 -3.48 -25.37 7.56
CA THR A 37 -2.45 -25.27 6.54
C THR A 37 -2.13 -23.82 6.21
N ASN A 38 -0.90 -23.59 5.80
CA ASN A 38 -0.42 -22.30 5.33
C ASN A 38 0.19 -22.48 3.94
N ASP A 39 -0.30 -21.74 2.96
CA ASP A 39 0.30 -21.75 1.62
C ASP A 39 1.60 -20.94 1.58
N THR A 40 2.29 -20.98 0.43
CA THR A 40 3.54 -20.22 0.24
C THR A 40 3.35 -18.69 0.22
N ASN A 41 2.11 -18.21 0.10
CA ASN A 41 1.77 -16.79 0.14
C ASN A 41 1.39 -16.32 1.57
N GLY A 42 1.38 -17.22 2.56
CA GLY A 42 0.99 -16.90 3.93
C GLY A 42 -0.52 -16.94 4.18
N VAL A 43 -1.31 -17.56 3.31
CA VAL A 43 -2.76 -17.74 3.47
C VAL A 43 -3.03 -18.96 4.34
N LEU A 44 -3.63 -18.71 5.50
CA LEU A 44 -4.05 -19.74 6.45
C LEU A 44 -5.42 -20.33 6.07
N ARG A 45 -5.54 -21.66 6.13
CA ARG A 45 -6.81 -22.39 6.00
C ARG A 45 -6.93 -23.44 7.11
N THR A 46 -7.98 -23.37 7.90
CA THR A 46 -8.36 -24.46 8.82
C THR A 46 -9.03 -25.58 8.02
N LEU A 47 -8.54 -26.80 8.21
CA LEU A 47 -9.08 -28.00 7.57
C LEU A 47 -10.27 -28.55 8.36
N THR A 48 -11.21 -29.19 7.67
CA THR A 48 -12.40 -29.80 8.28
C THR A 48 -12.22 -31.30 8.49
N LEU A 49 -12.38 -31.78 9.72
CA LEU A 49 -12.32 -33.19 10.06
C LEU A 49 -13.33 -34.03 9.24
N ASN A 50 -12.90 -35.20 8.77
CA ASN A 50 -13.64 -36.14 7.91
C ASN A 50 -13.97 -35.62 6.50
N THR A 51 -13.58 -34.39 6.15
CA THR A 51 -13.69 -33.87 4.78
C THR A 51 -12.31 -33.65 4.20
N ASP A 52 -11.48 -32.84 4.87
CA ASP A 52 -10.14 -32.49 4.43
C ASP A 52 -9.05 -33.40 5.04
N TYR A 53 -9.33 -34.07 6.16
CA TYR A 53 -8.40 -34.98 6.82
C TYR A 53 -9.12 -36.01 7.70
N THR A 54 -8.43 -37.09 8.03
CA THR A 54 -8.85 -38.07 9.05
C THR A 54 -7.80 -38.19 10.15
N VAL A 55 -8.20 -38.69 11.31
CA VAL A 55 -7.34 -38.80 12.49
C VAL A 55 -7.24 -40.26 12.91
N THR A 56 -6.01 -40.69 13.19
CA THR A 56 -5.71 -42.01 13.75
C THR A 56 -5.09 -41.84 15.13
N GLY A 57 -5.15 -42.86 15.99
CA GLY A 57 -4.51 -42.80 17.33
C GLY A 57 -5.26 -41.94 18.36
N VAL A 58 -6.57 -41.77 18.22
CA VAL A 58 -7.41 -41.13 19.24
C VAL A 58 -7.30 -41.92 20.56
N GLY A 59 -7.11 -41.21 21.68
CA GLY A 59 -6.94 -41.81 23.01
C GLY A 59 -5.54 -42.35 23.31
N SER A 60 -4.68 -42.51 22.29
CA SER A 60 -3.29 -42.98 22.43
C SER A 60 -2.41 -41.95 23.14
N TYR A 61 -1.56 -42.41 24.06
CA TYR A 61 -0.63 -41.57 24.81
C TYR A 61 0.55 -41.08 23.98
N SER A 62 0.97 -41.87 22.99
CA SER A 62 2.03 -41.49 22.05
C SER A 62 1.51 -40.65 20.88
N GLY A 63 0.21 -40.34 20.88
CA GLY A 63 -0.48 -39.70 19.78
C GLY A 63 -0.75 -40.65 18.61
N GLY A 64 -0.80 -40.10 17.41
CA GLY A 64 -1.26 -40.79 16.20
C GLY A 64 -0.85 -40.02 14.96
N ALA A 65 -1.71 -39.98 13.94
CA ALA A 65 -1.45 -39.21 12.72
C ALA A 65 -2.70 -38.56 12.15
N VAL A 66 -2.50 -37.38 11.57
CA VAL A 66 -3.43 -36.69 10.67
C VAL A 66 -3.13 -37.16 9.25
N VAL A 67 -4.15 -37.71 8.57
CA VAL A 67 -4.03 -38.24 7.22
C VAL A 67 -4.84 -37.38 6.26
N LEU A 68 -4.16 -36.73 5.32
CA LEU A 68 -4.76 -35.97 4.24
C LEU A 68 -5.13 -36.89 3.07
N PRO A 69 -6.23 -36.64 2.35
CA PRO A 69 -6.61 -37.43 1.16
C PRO A 69 -5.69 -37.17 -0.04
N LEU A 70 -5.06 -35.99 -0.08
CA LEU A 70 -4.08 -35.60 -1.09
C LEU A 70 -2.78 -35.16 -0.41
N PRO A 71 -1.61 -35.37 -1.03
CA PRO A 71 -0.34 -34.90 -0.49
C PRO A 71 -0.33 -33.40 -0.20
N LEU A 72 0.30 -33.00 0.91
CA LEU A 72 0.51 -31.59 1.18
C LEU A 72 1.50 -31.02 0.16
N ALA A 73 1.08 -30.00 -0.57
CA ALA A 73 1.88 -29.38 -1.63
C ALA A 73 3.27 -28.94 -1.14
N ASN A 74 4.26 -28.96 -2.04
CA ASN A 74 5.63 -28.60 -1.69
C ASN A 74 5.72 -27.16 -1.16
N GLY A 75 6.36 -26.97 -0.02
CA GLY A 75 6.54 -25.66 0.62
C GLY A 75 5.35 -25.15 1.43
N TRP A 76 4.20 -25.85 1.41
CA TRP A 76 3.09 -25.53 2.31
C TRP A 76 3.41 -26.00 3.73
N ALA A 77 3.00 -25.26 4.75
CA ALA A 77 3.12 -25.71 6.13
C ALA A 77 1.80 -26.31 6.62
N ILE A 78 1.87 -27.25 7.55
CA ILE A 78 0.74 -27.79 8.29
C ILE A 78 1.04 -27.72 9.78
N SER A 79 0.08 -27.19 10.54
CA SER A 79 0.10 -27.14 12.00
C SER A 79 -1.04 -28.01 12.53
N ILE A 80 -0.72 -28.89 13.47
CA ILE A 80 -1.63 -29.80 14.15
C ILE A 80 -1.61 -29.42 15.61
N GLU A 81 -2.69 -28.84 16.11
CA GLU A 81 -2.80 -28.36 17.49
C GLU A 81 -3.93 -29.06 18.23
N ARG A 82 -3.71 -29.37 19.51
CA ARG A 82 -4.78 -29.80 20.42
C ARG A 82 -5.63 -28.62 20.85
N SER A 83 -6.95 -28.75 20.66
CA SER A 83 -7.95 -27.80 21.13
C SER A 83 -9.01 -28.52 21.96
N LEU A 84 -8.95 -28.37 23.28
CA LEU A 84 -9.94 -28.91 24.20
C LEU A 84 -10.98 -27.84 24.57
N PRO A 85 -12.25 -28.21 24.73
CA PRO A 85 -13.27 -27.29 25.27
C PRO A 85 -12.95 -26.94 26.73
N VAL A 86 -13.19 -25.69 27.13
CA VAL A 86 -12.89 -25.25 28.51
C VAL A 86 -14.06 -25.60 29.44
N VAL A 87 -14.30 -26.90 29.63
CA VAL A 87 -15.37 -27.43 30.49
C VAL A 87 -14.83 -28.55 31.38
N GLN A 88 -15.41 -28.72 32.55
CA GLN A 88 -15.13 -29.87 33.40
C GLN A 88 -16.17 -30.96 33.14
N GLU A 89 -15.79 -32.01 32.40
CA GLU A 89 -16.70 -33.15 32.12
C GLU A 89 -16.87 -34.08 33.33
N THR A 90 -15.91 -34.08 34.27
CA THR A 90 -15.90 -34.97 35.44
C THR A 90 -16.59 -34.35 36.65
N ASP A 91 -17.73 -34.90 37.04
CA ASP A 91 -18.43 -34.60 38.30
C ASP A 91 -18.02 -35.60 39.41
N LEU A 92 -17.44 -35.09 40.49
CA LEU A 92 -17.00 -35.89 41.63
C LEU A 92 -18.08 -35.92 42.71
N ARG A 93 -18.64 -37.10 42.97
CA ARG A 93 -19.69 -37.28 43.98
C ARG A 93 -19.13 -37.35 45.40
N ASN A 94 -19.83 -36.71 46.34
CA ASN A 94 -19.54 -36.85 47.76
C ASN A 94 -19.86 -38.28 48.26
N GLN A 95 -19.00 -38.81 49.13
CA GLN A 95 -19.14 -40.13 49.79
C GLN A 95 -19.08 -41.35 48.83
N GLY A 96 -18.55 -41.17 47.63
CA GLY A 96 -18.19 -42.27 46.73
C GLY A 96 -16.84 -42.93 47.07
N LYS A 97 -16.61 -44.14 46.56
CA LYS A 97 -15.28 -44.77 46.59
C LYS A 97 -14.28 -43.93 45.79
N PHE A 98 -13.07 -43.75 46.30
CA PHE A 98 -12.02 -43.02 45.58
C PHE A 98 -11.55 -43.84 44.37
N PHE A 99 -11.81 -43.33 43.17
CA PHE A 99 -11.28 -43.86 41.91
C PHE A 99 -10.14 -42.97 41.44
N ALA A 100 -8.91 -43.44 41.57
CA ALA A 100 -7.72 -42.66 41.24
C ALA A 100 -7.73 -42.23 39.76
N GLU A 101 -8.17 -43.12 38.88
CA GLU A 101 -8.24 -42.89 37.43
C GLU A 101 -9.15 -41.70 37.06
N THR A 102 -10.26 -41.51 37.77
CA THR A 102 -11.18 -40.39 37.54
C THR A 102 -10.56 -39.05 37.92
N HIS A 103 -9.82 -39.02 39.02
CA HIS A 103 -9.11 -37.82 39.49
C HIS A 103 -7.95 -37.48 38.55
N GLU A 104 -7.15 -38.49 38.20
CA GLU A 104 -6.04 -38.34 37.25
C GLU A 104 -6.52 -37.82 35.89
N GLY A 105 -7.62 -38.37 35.35
CA GLY A 105 -8.19 -37.88 34.10
C GLY A 105 -8.62 -36.41 34.16
N ALA A 106 -9.20 -35.99 35.29
CA ALA A 106 -9.58 -34.59 35.50
C ALA A 106 -8.36 -33.66 35.64
N PHE A 107 -7.32 -34.09 36.36
CA PHE A 107 -6.08 -33.33 36.53
C PHE A 107 -5.28 -33.23 35.24
N ASP A 108 -5.22 -34.31 34.45
CA ASP A 108 -4.62 -34.32 33.13
C ASP A 108 -5.34 -33.35 32.19
N TYR A 109 -6.67 -33.36 32.19
CA TYR A 109 -7.47 -32.45 31.37
C TYR A 109 -7.16 -30.99 31.69
N LEU A 110 -7.12 -30.63 32.98
CA LEU A 110 -6.74 -29.28 33.42
C LEU A 110 -5.32 -28.93 33.03
N THR A 111 -4.37 -29.87 33.14
CA THR A 111 -2.97 -29.67 32.73
C THR A 111 -2.88 -29.41 31.23
N MET A 112 -3.64 -30.15 30.41
CA MET A 112 -3.70 -29.93 28.96
C MET A 112 -4.30 -28.56 28.60
N LEU A 113 -5.33 -28.10 29.32
CA LEU A 113 -5.88 -26.75 29.14
C LEU A 113 -4.85 -25.66 29.47
N ILE A 114 -4.06 -25.84 30.53
CA ILE A 114 -2.98 -24.92 30.88
C ILE A 114 -1.90 -24.89 29.78
N GLN A 115 -1.51 -26.05 29.24
CA GLN A 115 -0.59 -26.12 28.10
C GLN A 115 -1.13 -25.39 26.88
N GLN A 116 -2.42 -25.53 26.58
CA GLN A 116 -3.09 -24.80 25.50
C GLN A 116 -3.05 -23.29 25.72
N CYS A 117 -3.36 -22.80 26.93
CA CYS A 117 -3.23 -21.38 27.27
C CYS A 117 -1.81 -20.85 27.05
N PHE A 118 -0.78 -21.61 27.46
CA PHE A 118 0.61 -21.23 27.17
C PHE A 118 0.96 -21.28 25.68
N GLY A 119 0.32 -22.15 24.90
CA GLY A 119 0.40 -22.14 23.43
C GLY A 119 -0.09 -20.82 22.86
N TRP A 120 -1.29 -20.38 23.26
CA TRP A 120 -1.86 -19.10 22.81
C TRP A 120 -1.00 -17.89 23.21
N LEU A 121 -0.45 -17.90 24.43
CA LEU A 121 0.46 -16.84 24.88
C LEU A 121 1.74 -16.75 24.02
N ARG A 122 2.24 -17.86 23.46
CA ARG A 122 3.41 -17.83 22.56
C ARG A 122 3.12 -17.19 21.21
N LEU A 123 1.85 -17.21 20.76
CA LEU A 123 1.39 -16.58 19.52
C LEU A 123 1.03 -15.10 19.72
N ALA A 124 0.82 -14.68 20.97
CA ALA A 124 0.48 -13.30 21.29
C ALA A 124 1.69 -12.36 21.18
N LEU A 125 1.41 -11.09 20.92
CA LEU A 125 2.40 -10.03 20.99
C LEU A 125 2.71 -9.74 22.47
N LEU A 126 3.93 -10.08 22.92
CA LEU A 126 4.33 -10.00 24.32
C LEU A 126 5.52 -9.06 24.53
N LYS A 127 5.62 -8.55 25.77
CA LYS A 127 6.83 -7.89 26.24
C LYS A 127 7.93 -8.93 26.48
N PRO A 128 9.18 -8.66 26.12
CA PRO A 128 10.28 -9.60 26.36
C PRO A 128 10.63 -9.74 27.86
N SER A 129 10.34 -8.73 28.68
CA SER A 129 10.54 -8.77 30.13
C SER A 129 9.61 -7.79 30.86
N PHE A 130 9.50 -7.93 32.18
CA PHE A 130 8.68 -7.03 33.01
C PHE A 130 9.13 -5.56 32.90
N ILE A 131 10.43 -5.32 32.78
CA ILE A 131 11.01 -3.97 32.68
C ILE A 131 10.92 -3.35 31.28
N ALA A 132 10.70 -4.16 30.24
CA ALA A 132 10.58 -3.66 28.88
C ALA A 132 9.42 -2.65 28.76
N ARG A 133 9.53 -1.68 27.85
CA ARG A 133 8.47 -0.71 27.55
C ARG A 133 7.93 -0.85 26.12
N TYR A 134 8.22 -1.97 25.48
CA TYR A 134 7.80 -2.28 24.12
C TYR A 134 7.35 -3.73 24.02
N TYR A 135 6.57 -4.00 23.00
CA TYR A 135 6.15 -5.32 22.58
C TYR A 135 7.06 -5.81 21.45
N ASP A 136 7.55 -7.04 21.55
CA ASP A 136 8.45 -7.62 20.54
C ASP A 136 7.67 -8.45 19.52
N ALA A 137 7.66 -8.00 18.26
CA ALA A 137 7.02 -8.71 17.15
C ALA A 137 7.90 -9.82 16.56
N LYS A 138 9.17 -9.97 16.98
CA LYS A 138 10.12 -10.99 16.50
C LYS A 138 10.25 -11.03 14.97
N GLN A 139 10.27 -9.85 14.34
CA GLN A 139 10.26 -9.67 12.88
C GLN A 139 9.01 -10.20 12.16
N ASN A 140 7.98 -10.61 12.88
CA ASN A 140 6.70 -10.95 12.28
C ASN A 140 5.94 -9.69 11.89
N ARG A 141 5.16 -9.80 10.81
CA ARG A 141 4.29 -8.73 10.33
C ARG A 141 3.07 -8.58 11.26
N ILE A 142 2.77 -7.33 11.65
CA ILE A 142 1.49 -6.97 12.28
C ILE A 142 0.52 -6.52 11.17
N ALA A 143 -0.61 -7.21 11.05
CA ALA A 143 -1.62 -6.96 10.01
C ALA A 143 -2.94 -6.47 10.61
N ASN A 144 -3.81 -5.89 9.77
CA ASN A 144 -5.15 -5.43 10.14
C ASN A 144 -5.17 -4.36 11.25
N LEU A 145 -4.15 -3.50 11.28
CA LEU A 145 -4.12 -2.31 12.12
C LEU A 145 -5.20 -1.32 11.67
N SER A 146 -5.92 -0.74 12.64
CA SER A 146 -6.81 0.40 12.40
C SER A 146 -6.02 1.63 11.95
N ASP A 147 -6.71 2.63 11.40
CA ASP A 147 -6.12 3.95 11.17
C ASP A 147 -5.81 4.63 12.52
N PRO A 148 -4.67 5.35 12.62
CA PRO A 148 -4.24 5.98 13.87
C PRO A 148 -5.15 7.16 14.24
N GLY A 149 -5.54 7.26 15.52
CA GLY A 149 -6.37 8.35 16.05
C GLY A 149 -5.64 9.25 17.04
N ALA A 150 -4.68 8.72 17.79
CA ALA A 150 -3.84 9.43 18.75
C ALA A 150 -2.38 9.52 18.30
N ALA A 151 -1.62 10.45 18.90
CA ALA A 151 -0.24 10.73 18.51
C ALA A 151 0.76 9.57 18.73
N GLN A 152 0.40 8.56 19.54
CA GLN A 152 1.24 7.40 19.86
C GLN A 152 0.77 6.11 19.16
N ASP A 153 -0.27 6.20 18.33
CA ASP A 153 -0.81 5.03 17.65
C ASP A 153 0.13 4.55 16.54
N ALA A 154 0.09 3.25 16.28
CA ALA A 154 0.81 2.66 15.16
C ALA A 154 0.20 3.13 13.83
N VAL A 155 1.05 3.63 12.92
CA VAL A 155 0.63 4.07 11.59
C VAL A 155 0.65 2.89 10.63
N ASN A 156 -0.47 2.63 9.94
CA ASN A 156 -0.53 1.62 8.90
C ASN A 156 -0.13 2.21 7.52
N ASN A 157 0.33 1.37 6.59
CA ASN A 157 0.81 1.81 5.27
C ASN A 157 -0.24 2.59 4.46
N ARG A 158 -1.54 2.27 4.62
CA ARG A 158 -2.64 2.99 3.95
C ARG A 158 -2.74 4.43 4.46
N SER A 159 -2.82 4.61 5.78
CA SER A 159 -2.87 5.94 6.40
C SER A 159 -1.63 6.79 6.08
N MET A 160 -0.44 6.18 6.06
CA MET A 160 0.80 6.88 5.70
C MET A 160 0.77 7.35 4.24
N ARG A 161 0.33 6.48 3.31
CA ARG A 161 0.18 6.85 1.90
C ARG A 161 -0.82 7.97 1.71
N ASN A 162 -1.98 7.90 2.36
CA ASN A 162 -2.97 8.97 2.30
C ASN A 162 -2.42 10.30 2.86
N TYR A 163 -1.65 10.26 3.95
CA TYR A 163 -1.00 11.44 4.51
C TYR A 163 0.02 12.03 3.54
N VAL A 164 0.85 11.18 2.93
CA VAL A 164 1.84 11.60 1.92
C VAL A 164 1.16 12.11 0.65
N ASP A 165 0.11 11.44 0.18
CA ASP A 165 -0.66 11.86 -0.99
C ASP A 165 -1.38 13.17 -0.72
N ALA A 166 -1.91 13.41 0.48
CA ALA A 166 -2.46 14.71 0.87
C ALA A 166 -1.37 15.80 0.96
N ALA A 167 -0.18 15.45 1.45
CA ALA A 167 0.97 16.36 1.42
C ALA A 167 1.46 16.66 0.00
N ILE A 168 1.31 15.73 -0.96
CA ILE A 168 1.72 15.92 -2.36
C ILE A 168 0.60 16.60 -3.18
N ALA A 169 -0.66 16.20 -3.01
CA ALA A 169 -1.83 16.68 -3.76
C ALA A 169 -2.41 17.97 -3.17
N GLY A 170 -2.23 18.23 -1.87
CA GLY A 170 -2.54 19.52 -1.23
C GLY A 170 -1.51 20.62 -1.51
N VAL A 171 -0.47 20.30 -2.30
CA VAL A 171 0.61 21.20 -2.62
C VAL A 171 0.51 21.67 -4.07
N VAL A 172 -0.29 22.71 -4.24
CA VAL A 172 0.15 23.83 -5.09
C VAL A 172 1.24 24.54 -4.29
N GLY A 173 2.53 24.20 -4.50
CA GLY A 173 3.68 24.93 -3.90
C GLY A 173 4.62 24.18 -2.97
N GLY A 174 5.80 23.79 -3.46
CA GLY A 174 6.78 23.00 -2.70
C GLY A 174 6.98 23.44 -1.25
N PHE A 175 6.96 22.48 -0.34
CA PHE A 175 7.21 22.72 1.08
C PHE A 175 8.67 23.14 1.30
N GLY A 176 8.85 24.31 1.92
CA GLY A 176 10.14 24.81 2.39
C GLY A 176 10.05 26.28 2.76
N TRP A 177 10.82 26.68 3.77
CA TRP A 177 10.98 28.08 4.15
C TRP A 177 12.23 28.65 3.49
N PHE A 178 12.06 29.69 2.67
CA PHE A 178 13.15 30.46 2.10
C PHE A 178 13.47 31.64 3.03
N ILE A 179 14.76 31.79 3.34
CA ILE A 179 15.31 33.01 3.94
C ILE A 179 16.50 33.45 3.10
N GLN A 180 16.53 34.73 2.73
CA GLN A 180 17.65 35.27 2.00
C GLN A 180 18.87 35.41 2.91
N TYR A 181 20.07 35.22 2.35
CA TYR A 181 21.29 35.52 3.08
C TYR A 181 21.43 37.02 3.34
N GLY A 182 21.52 37.40 4.62
CA GLY A 182 21.74 38.80 5.05
C GLY A 182 20.97 39.16 6.33
N ALA A 183 21.49 40.14 7.08
CA ALA A 183 20.81 40.67 8.25
C ALA A 183 19.50 41.38 7.86
N GLY A 184 18.41 41.10 8.57
CA GLY A 184 17.08 41.69 8.30
C GLY A 184 16.22 40.91 7.29
N ALA A 185 16.68 39.76 6.78
CA ALA A 185 15.87 38.90 5.92
C ALA A 185 14.69 38.27 6.69
N VAL A 186 13.52 38.25 6.05
CA VAL A 186 12.27 37.70 6.61
C VAL A 186 11.97 36.35 5.94
N TYR A 187 11.45 35.40 6.72
CA TYR A 187 11.02 34.09 6.21
C TYR A 187 9.83 34.22 5.24
N ARG A 188 9.87 33.46 4.15
CA ARG A 188 8.75 33.26 3.21
C ARG A 188 8.73 31.82 2.71
N THR A 189 7.69 31.39 2.02
CA THR A 189 7.64 30.04 1.46
C THR A 189 8.52 29.91 0.20
N PHE A 190 9.01 28.70 -0.08
CA PHE A 190 9.71 28.38 -1.33
C PHE A 190 8.84 28.70 -2.55
N GLN A 191 7.54 28.41 -2.48
CA GLN A 191 6.62 28.75 -3.53
C GLN A 191 6.51 30.25 -3.77
N ASP A 192 6.35 31.05 -2.71
CA ASP A 192 6.33 32.50 -2.87
C ASP A 192 7.62 32.93 -3.56
N LYS A 193 8.77 32.41 -3.12
CA LYS A 193 10.06 32.77 -3.69
C LYS A 193 10.18 32.42 -5.18
N MET A 194 9.71 31.25 -5.58
CA MET A 194 9.74 30.81 -6.98
C MET A 194 8.76 31.60 -7.87
N ARG A 195 7.72 32.24 -7.29
CA ARG A 195 6.78 33.11 -8.01
C ARG A 195 7.28 34.55 -8.22
N ASP A 196 8.45 34.92 -7.69
CA ASP A 196 9.04 36.25 -7.91
C ASP A 196 9.32 36.53 -9.40
N ALA A 197 9.54 35.49 -10.21
CA ALA A 197 9.78 35.60 -11.64
C ALA A 197 8.78 34.74 -12.41
N VAL A 198 8.19 35.31 -13.46
CA VAL A 198 7.24 34.62 -14.35
C VAL A 198 7.96 34.29 -15.66
N SER A 199 7.97 33.02 -16.06
CA SER A 199 8.56 32.58 -17.33
C SER A 199 7.47 32.15 -18.32
N PRO A 200 7.60 32.46 -19.62
CA PRO A 200 6.66 31.96 -20.63
C PRO A 200 6.49 30.43 -20.62
N LYS A 201 7.55 29.68 -20.26
CA LYS A 201 7.51 28.21 -20.18
C LYS A 201 6.53 27.68 -19.13
N ASP A 202 6.25 28.46 -18.09
CA ASP A 202 5.32 28.07 -17.02
C ASP A 202 3.87 28.01 -17.53
N PHE A 203 3.58 28.67 -18.66
CA PHE A 203 2.28 28.73 -19.34
C PHE A 203 2.25 27.89 -20.62
N ASN A 204 3.15 26.91 -20.75
CA ASN A 204 3.26 26.04 -21.92
C ASN A 204 3.54 26.79 -23.24
N ILE A 205 4.15 27.99 -23.17
CA ILE A 205 4.60 28.77 -24.32
C ILE A 205 5.96 28.22 -24.77
N LYS A 206 6.05 27.75 -26.02
CA LYS A 206 7.21 26.96 -26.47
C LYS A 206 8.40 27.82 -26.89
N GLY A 207 8.14 28.85 -27.69
CA GLY A 207 9.20 29.67 -28.30
C GLY A 207 10.12 28.87 -29.21
N ASP A 208 9.55 28.00 -30.05
CA ASP A 208 10.27 27.19 -31.05
C ASP A 208 10.24 27.81 -32.46
N GLY A 209 9.64 28.99 -32.61
CA GLY A 209 9.47 29.68 -33.89
C GLY A 209 8.57 28.98 -34.90
N SER A 210 7.87 27.91 -34.53
CA SER A 210 7.06 27.08 -35.43
C SER A 210 5.64 26.85 -34.89
N THR A 211 5.51 26.57 -33.59
CA THR A 211 4.23 26.45 -32.90
C THR A 211 3.65 27.85 -32.70
N ASN A 212 2.36 28.03 -33.05
CA ASN A 212 1.66 29.29 -32.76
C ASN A 212 1.36 29.38 -31.26
N ASP A 213 2.08 30.28 -30.58
CA ASP A 213 2.02 30.50 -29.14
C ASP A 213 0.97 31.56 -28.72
N THR A 214 0.19 32.11 -29.66
CA THR A 214 -0.74 33.24 -29.43
C THR A 214 -1.75 32.97 -28.30
N ALA A 215 -2.37 31.79 -28.31
CA ALA A 215 -3.36 31.44 -27.29
C ALA A 215 -2.73 31.32 -25.89
N ALA A 216 -1.50 30.82 -25.81
CA ALA A 216 -0.79 30.64 -24.55
C ALA A 216 -0.31 31.99 -23.98
N PHE A 217 0.13 32.92 -24.83
CA PHE A 217 0.38 34.31 -24.40
C PHE A 217 -0.90 35.02 -23.94
N SER A 218 -2.05 34.78 -24.59
CA SER A 218 -3.32 35.35 -24.13
C SER A 218 -3.68 34.87 -22.72
N VAL A 219 -3.45 33.60 -22.38
CA VAL A 219 -3.66 33.07 -21.01
C VAL A 219 -2.68 33.66 -20.00
N LEU A 220 -1.43 33.88 -20.40
CA LEU A 220 -0.45 34.53 -19.55
C LEU A 220 -0.87 35.99 -19.24
N GLU A 221 -1.34 36.73 -20.25
CA GLU A 221 -1.74 38.14 -20.12
C GLU A 221 -3.07 38.35 -19.38
N THR A 222 -3.96 37.36 -19.33
CA THR A 222 -5.16 37.44 -18.49
C THR A 222 -4.86 37.30 -17.00
N THR A 223 -3.78 36.59 -16.67
CA THR A 223 -3.38 36.32 -15.29
C THR A 223 -2.40 37.36 -14.77
N PHE A 224 -1.48 37.82 -15.62
CA PHE A 224 -0.44 38.79 -15.29
C PHE A 224 -0.46 39.96 -16.26
N SER A 225 -0.51 41.18 -15.73
CA SER A 225 -0.47 42.41 -16.51
C SER A 225 0.60 43.36 -15.97
N ASN A 226 1.23 44.14 -16.84
CA ASN A 226 2.26 45.12 -16.51
C ASN A 226 3.52 44.55 -15.84
N LEU A 227 3.87 43.30 -16.12
CA LEU A 227 5.14 42.70 -15.70
C LEU A 227 6.19 42.80 -16.79
N ASP A 228 7.46 42.83 -16.38
CA ASP A 228 8.61 42.63 -17.25
C ASP A 228 8.89 41.12 -17.34
N ILE A 229 8.74 40.53 -18.53
CA ILE A 229 8.86 39.08 -18.77
C ILE A 229 10.03 38.79 -19.72
N ASP A 230 10.97 37.95 -19.27
CA ASP A 230 12.12 37.50 -20.04
C ASP A 230 11.73 36.38 -21.02
N LEU A 231 12.00 36.58 -22.30
CA LEU A 231 11.78 35.63 -23.38
C LEU A 231 12.95 34.64 -23.59
N GLN A 232 14.01 34.72 -22.77
CA GLN A 232 15.14 33.77 -22.71
C GLN A 232 15.87 33.54 -24.04
N GLY A 233 15.93 34.56 -24.90
CA GLY A 233 16.58 34.53 -26.22
C GLY A 233 15.85 33.71 -27.28
N LYS A 234 14.60 33.30 -27.04
CA LYS A 234 13.84 32.44 -27.96
C LYS A 234 13.03 33.24 -28.99
N THR A 235 12.57 32.53 -30.03
CA THR A 235 11.70 33.05 -31.09
C THR A 235 10.28 32.52 -30.91
N TYR A 236 9.29 33.40 -30.83
CA TYR A 236 7.89 33.05 -30.57
C TYR A 236 7.04 33.37 -31.80
N PHE A 237 6.37 32.36 -32.35
CA PHE A 237 5.45 32.55 -33.47
C PHE A 237 4.07 32.93 -32.95
N VAL A 238 3.58 34.12 -33.34
CA VAL A 238 2.31 34.68 -32.87
C VAL A 238 1.56 35.37 -34.01
N ASP A 239 0.23 35.43 -33.93
CA ASP A 239 -0.62 36.09 -34.92
C ASP A 239 -0.58 37.62 -34.78
N ALA A 240 -0.36 38.10 -33.56
CA ALA A 240 -0.15 39.50 -33.20
C ALA A 240 0.80 39.58 -32.01
N ILE A 241 1.61 40.64 -31.93
CA ILE A 241 2.55 40.84 -30.82
C ILE A 241 1.73 41.04 -29.53
N PRO A 242 1.90 40.18 -28.51
CA PRO A 242 1.27 40.35 -27.19
C PRO A 242 1.71 41.66 -26.54
N SER A 243 0.81 42.34 -25.84
CA SER A 243 1.01 43.71 -25.35
C SER A 243 0.54 43.96 -23.92
N GLY A 244 -0.02 42.94 -23.26
CA GLY A 244 -0.43 43.02 -21.85
C GLY A 244 0.74 43.09 -20.86
N ASN A 245 1.94 42.72 -21.31
CA ASN A 245 3.20 42.78 -20.53
C ASN A 245 4.35 43.36 -21.37
N ARG A 246 5.44 43.70 -20.69
CA ARG A 246 6.69 44.13 -21.34
C ARG A 246 7.58 42.91 -21.54
N TYR A 247 7.77 42.52 -22.79
CA TYR A 247 8.60 41.38 -23.14
C TYR A 247 9.99 41.83 -23.58
N TYR A 248 11.04 41.18 -23.06
CA TYR A 248 12.43 41.49 -23.40
C TYR A 248 13.26 40.23 -23.65
N ASN A 249 14.44 40.40 -24.27
CA ASN A 249 15.38 39.30 -24.54
C ASN A 249 14.74 38.15 -25.36
N GLY A 250 14.13 38.44 -26.50
CA GLY A 250 13.56 37.44 -27.42
C GLY A 250 13.07 38.06 -28.73
N GLN A 251 12.51 37.23 -29.61
CA GLN A 251 12.08 37.62 -30.94
C GLN A 251 10.64 37.20 -31.24
N TRP A 252 9.91 38.03 -31.96
CA TRP A 252 8.56 37.73 -32.46
C TRP A 252 8.63 37.33 -33.93
N LEU A 253 8.02 36.20 -34.27
CA LEU A 253 7.78 35.78 -35.64
C LEU A 253 6.28 35.96 -35.93
N LEU A 254 5.96 36.75 -36.95
CA LEU A 254 4.58 36.99 -37.39
C LEU A 254 4.31 36.21 -38.69
N PRO A 255 3.06 35.80 -38.94
CA PRO A 255 2.72 35.13 -40.19
C PRO A 255 2.99 36.06 -41.37
N VAL A 256 3.62 35.52 -42.41
CA VAL A 256 3.89 36.26 -43.64
C VAL A 256 2.55 36.61 -44.29
N ARG A 257 2.18 37.89 -44.32
CA ARG A 257 0.97 38.33 -45.03
C ARG A 257 1.19 38.09 -46.53
N SER A 258 0.42 37.17 -47.12
CA SER A 258 0.34 37.05 -48.58
C SER A 258 -0.29 38.32 -49.14
N CYS A 259 0.55 39.22 -49.64
CA CYS A 259 0.09 40.41 -50.35
C CYS A 259 -0.43 39.97 -51.72
N THR A 260 -1.70 39.55 -51.78
CA THR A 260 -2.38 39.33 -53.06
C THR A 260 -2.78 40.70 -53.61
N TRP A 261 -1.96 41.22 -54.53
CA TRP A 261 -2.38 42.34 -55.37
C TRP A 261 -3.60 41.88 -56.20
N PRO A 262 -4.70 42.67 -56.27
CA PRO A 262 -5.79 42.34 -57.16
C PRO A 262 -5.27 42.42 -58.59
N LEU A 263 -5.32 41.30 -59.32
CA LEU A 263 -5.01 41.25 -60.75
C LEU A 263 -5.94 42.23 -61.47
N ALA A 264 -5.37 43.27 -62.07
CA ALA A 264 -6.09 44.20 -62.92
C ALA A 264 -6.83 43.42 -64.02
N GLY A 265 -8.16 43.48 -64.00
CA GLY A 265 -9.02 42.86 -65.00
C GLY A 265 -8.69 43.38 -66.39
N GLY A 266 -8.33 42.48 -67.30
CA GLY A 266 -8.08 42.79 -68.70
C GLY A 266 -9.35 43.27 -69.41
N ALA A 267 -9.36 44.52 -69.83
CA ALA A 267 -10.30 45.03 -70.82
C ALA A 267 -9.63 44.98 -72.20
N ALA A 268 -10.05 43.99 -73.00
CA ALA A 268 -9.64 43.85 -74.40
C ALA A 268 -10.29 44.96 -75.25
N HIS A 269 -9.52 45.96 -75.67
CA HIS A 269 -9.93 46.89 -76.71
C HIS A 269 -9.82 46.23 -78.09
N ARG A 270 -10.98 45.86 -78.67
CA ARG A 270 -11.12 45.56 -80.11
C ARG A 270 -11.20 46.88 -80.89
N GLY A 271 -10.41 46.98 -81.95
CA GLY A 271 -10.18 48.21 -82.71
C GLY A 271 -11.34 48.72 -83.59
N ARG A 272 -11.16 49.95 -84.08
CA ARG A 272 -11.82 50.51 -85.28
C ARG A 272 -10.76 51.22 -86.15
N PRO A 273 -10.74 51.01 -87.47
CA PRO A 273 -9.81 51.67 -88.40
C PRO A 273 -10.45 52.84 -89.20
N HIS A 274 -9.60 53.54 -89.98
CA HIS A 274 -9.82 54.58 -91.03
C HIS A 274 -9.61 56.03 -90.56
N ARG A 275 -8.56 56.74 -91.00
CA ARG A 275 -8.12 57.30 -92.31
C ARG A 275 -8.50 58.79 -92.45
N PHE A 276 -7.44 59.60 -92.56
CA PHE A 276 -7.25 60.89 -93.25
C PHE A 276 -8.46 61.73 -93.69
N TRP A 277 -8.45 62.99 -93.25
CA TRP A 277 -8.27 64.13 -94.15
C TRP A 277 -6.99 64.86 -93.77
#